data_AF-A0AAF0L8I3-F1
#
_entry.id   AF-A0AAF0L8I3-F1
#
_cell.length_a   1.000
_cell.length_b   1.000
_cell.length_c   1.000
_cell.angle_alpha   90.00
_cell.angle_beta   90.00
_cell.angle_gamma   90.00
#
_symmetry.space_group_name_H-M   'P 1'
#
loop_
_entity.id
_entity.type
_entity.pdbx_description
1 polymer ?
#
loop_
_entity_poly.entity_id
_entity_poly.type
_entity_poly.pdbx_seq_one_letter_code
_entity_poly.pdbx_strand_id
1 'polypeptide(L)'
;MATHLVALRDLLSIFGAEPTSARVVTDGNLITGGGVTAGIDFGLTLLAELVNTEAAELAQLSMEYDPEPPFNSGSPLTADPDLVAVATKFMAPLLDAVRPVLSEPAVELCAMTTEAEAVLRGR
;
A
#
# COMPACT_ATOMS: atom_id res chain seq x y z
N MET A 1 -0.90 -4.66 -5.43
CA MET A 1 -0.55 -4.32 -4.03
C MET A 1 -0.37 -2.81 -3.85
N ALA A 2 -0.75 -2.25 -2.70
CA ALA A 2 -0.53 -0.84 -2.34
C ALA A 2 0.51 -0.69 -1.21
N THR A 3 1.20 0.45 -1.20
CA THR A 3 2.15 0.88 -0.15
C THR A 3 2.30 2.41 -0.18
N HIS A 4 3.21 2.95 0.62
CA HIS A 4 3.53 4.38 0.62
C HIS A 4 4.04 4.86 -0.76
N LEU A 5 3.24 5.67 -1.45
CA LEU A 5 3.41 5.98 -2.88
C LEU A 5 4.74 6.67 -3.22
N VAL A 6 5.13 7.68 -2.45
CA VAL A 6 6.31 8.52 -2.76
C VAL A 6 7.62 7.77 -2.56
N ALA A 7 7.64 6.80 -1.64
CA ALA A 7 8.88 6.22 -1.17
C ALA A 7 9.00 4.75 -1.60
N LEU A 8 8.01 3.92 -1.28
CA LEU A 8 8.16 2.47 -1.27
C LEU A 8 7.54 1.79 -2.49
N ARG A 9 6.77 2.51 -3.30
CA ARG A 9 5.99 1.92 -4.40
C ARG A 9 6.84 1.08 -5.35
N ASP A 10 7.98 1.61 -5.79
CA ASP A 10 8.82 0.94 -6.78
C ASP A 10 9.58 -0.26 -6.20
N LEU A 11 9.64 -0.39 -4.87
CA LEU A 11 10.24 -1.56 -4.22
C LEU A 11 9.31 -2.79 -4.29
N LEU A 12 8.00 -2.60 -4.50
CA LEU A 12 7.04 -3.71 -4.59
C LEU A 12 7.38 -4.67 -5.73
N SER A 13 7.89 -4.16 -6.85
CA SER A 13 8.27 -4.98 -8.00
C SER A 13 9.44 -5.93 -7.70
N ILE A 14 10.26 -5.66 -6.68
CA ILE A 14 11.33 -6.56 -6.24
C ILE A 14 10.71 -7.87 -5.68
N PHE A 15 9.51 -7.80 -5.12
CA PHE A 15 8.77 -8.93 -4.58
C PHE A 15 7.82 -9.58 -5.61
N GLY A 16 7.91 -9.20 -6.88
CA GLY A 16 6.99 -9.69 -7.92
C GLY A 16 5.57 -9.13 -7.83
N ALA A 17 5.32 -8.16 -6.93
CA ALA A 17 4.01 -7.55 -6.80
C ALA A 17 3.76 -6.47 -7.86
N GLU A 18 2.52 -6.36 -8.33
CA GLU A 18 2.08 -5.27 -9.21
C GLU A 18 1.69 -4.02 -8.38
N PRO A 19 2.46 -2.91 -8.48
CA PRO A 19 2.21 -1.72 -7.67
C PRO A 19 1.05 -0.88 -8.21
N THR A 20 0.08 -0.57 -7.35
CA THR A 20 -1.04 0.33 -7.68
C THR A 20 -1.02 1.59 -6.82
N SER A 21 -1.66 2.66 -7.32
CA SER A 21 -1.86 3.92 -6.61
C SER A 21 -3.14 3.96 -5.76
N ALA A 22 -3.88 2.85 -5.68
CA ALA A 22 -5.09 2.75 -4.87
C ALA A 22 -4.79 2.92 -3.37
N ARG A 23 -5.76 3.49 -2.63
CA ARG A 23 -5.64 3.71 -1.18
C ARG A 23 -5.73 2.39 -0.41
N VAL A 24 -6.60 1.48 -0.84
CA VAL A 24 -6.73 0.11 -0.33
C VAL A 24 -6.80 -0.84 -1.53
N VAL A 25 -6.15 -1.99 -1.42
CA VAL A 25 -6.17 -3.05 -2.43
C VAL A 25 -6.48 -4.36 -1.75
N THR A 26 -7.50 -5.05 -2.25
CA THR A 26 -7.84 -6.42 -1.89
C THR A 26 -7.48 -7.33 -3.06
N ASP A 27 -6.65 -8.34 -2.80
CA ASP A 27 -6.27 -9.38 -3.75
C ASP A 27 -6.33 -10.74 -3.05
N GLY A 28 -7.39 -11.50 -3.32
CA GLY A 28 -7.69 -12.73 -2.60
C GLY A 28 -7.80 -12.51 -1.09
N ASN A 29 -6.91 -13.13 -0.32
CA ASN A 29 -6.84 -13.00 1.14
C ASN A 29 -5.85 -11.94 1.63
N LEU A 30 -5.22 -11.19 0.72
CA LEU A 30 -4.28 -10.12 1.04
C LEU A 30 -4.95 -8.75 0.87
N ILE A 31 -4.99 -7.97 1.93
CA ILE A 31 -5.44 -6.58 1.89
C ILE A 31 -4.26 -5.68 2.25
N THR A 32 -4.00 -4.67 1.41
CA THR A 32 -2.90 -3.71 1.62
C THR A 32 -3.39 -2.27 1.56
N GLY A 33 -2.84 -1.44 2.43
CA GLY A 33 -3.08 0.00 2.46
C GLY A 33 -1.92 0.78 1.81
N GLY A 34 -2.25 1.92 1.21
CA GLY A 34 -1.30 2.85 0.62
C GLY A 34 -0.50 3.66 1.65
N GLY A 35 -0.59 4.99 1.57
CA GLY A 35 0.10 5.90 2.50
C GLY A 35 -0.43 5.83 3.93
N VAL A 36 0.21 6.56 4.85
CA VAL A 36 -0.05 6.49 6.31
C VAL A 36 -1.55 6.52 6.68
N THR A 37 -2.29 7.48 6.15
CA THR A 37 -3.71 7.66 6.48
C THR A 37 -4.62 6.64 5.81
N ALA A 38 -4.12 5.87 4.83
CA ALA A 38 -4.83 4.76 4.21
C ALA A 38 -5.18 3.65 5.20
N GLY A 39 -4.48 3.58 6.34
CA GLY A 39 -4.79 2.64 7.42
C GLY A 39 -6.22 2.74 7.95
N ILE A 40 -6.84 3.94 7.89
CA ILE A 40 -8.24 4.12 8.34
C ILE A 40 -9.20 3.45 7.35
N ASP A 41 -9.07 3.72 6.05
CA ASP A 41 -9.93 3.06 5.04
C ASP A 41 -9.67 1.56 4.98
N PHE A 42 -8.40 1.16 5.16
CA PHE A 42 -8.03 -0.25 5.27
C PHE A 42 -8.77 -0.92 6.43
N GLY A 43 -8.79 -0.29 7.60
CA GLY A 43 -9.49 -0.81 8.77
C GLY A 43 -11.00 -0.91 8.56
N LEU A 44 -11.61 0.10 7.93
CA LEU A 44 -13.04 0.08 7.58
C LEU A 44 -13.35 -1.02 6.55
N THR A 45 -12.50 -1.18 5.53
CA THR A 45 -12.63 -2.26 4.54
C THR A 45 -12.54 -3.62 5.21
N LEU A 46 -11.54 -3.82 6.06
CA LEU A 46 -11.35 -5.06 6.80
C LEU A 46 -12.52 -5.38 7.72
N LEU A 47 -13.07 -4.36 8.40
CA LEU A 47 -14.23 -4.53 9.28
C LEU A 47 -15.48 -4.97 8.49
N ALA A 48 -15.68 -4.42 7.29
CA ALA A 48 -16.77 -4.83 6.41
C ALA A 48 -16.64 -6.29 5.96
N GLU A 49 -15.42 -6.73 5.61
CA GLU A 49 -15.12 -8.11 5.19
C GLU A 49 -15.24 -9.12 6.34
N LEU A 50 -14.81 -8.74 7.56
CA LEU A 50 -14.78 -9.65 8.70
C LEU A 50 -16.09 -9.73 9.49
N VAL A 51 -16.90 -8.67 9.48
CA VAL A 51 -18.13 -8.57 10.27
C VAL A 51 -19.34 -8.34 9.38
N ASN A 52 -19.48 -7.12 8.84
CA ASN A 52 -20.47 -6.70 7.83
C ASN A 52 -20.33 -5.20 7.56
N THR A 53 -21.02 -4.72 6.52
CA THR A 53 -21.05 -3.32 6.12
C THR A 53 -21.58 -2.41 7.23
N GLU A 54 -22.64 -2.81 7.94
CA GLU A 54 -23.27 -1.98 8.98
C GLU A 54 -22.31 -1.67 10.15
N ALA A 55 -21.46 -2.64 10.53
CA ALA A 55 -20.44 -2.44 11.54
C ALA A 55 -19.35 -1.45 11.08
N ALA A 56 -18.97 -1.51 9.80
CA ALA A 56 -18.02 -0.56 9.22
C ALA A 56 -18.59 0.86 9.14
N GLU A 57 -19.82 1.01 8.68
CA GLU A 57 -20.52 2.31 8.63
C GLU A 57 -20.72 2.90 10.04
N LEU A 58 -21.07 2.07 11.03
CA LEU A 58 -21.17 2.49 12.42
C LEU A 58 -19.84 2.98 12.97
N ALA A 59 -18.74 2.26 12.69
CA ALA A 59 -17.39 2.66 13.11
C ALA A 59 -16.98 3.98 12.46
N GLN A 60 -17.23 4.13 11.16
CA GLN A 60 -16.97 5.37 10.42
C GLN A 60 -17.71 6.56 11.05
N LEU A 61 -19.01 6.40 11.33
CA LEU A 61 -19.83 7.44 11.92
C LEU A 61 -19.40 7.76 13.36
N SER A 62 -19.09 6.74 14.17
CA SER A 62 -18.65 6.89 15.57
C SER A 62 -17.34 7.66 15.70
N MET A 63 -16.49 7.58 14.68
CA MET A 63 -15.23 8.32 14.60
C MET A 63 -15.38 9.69 13.94
N GLU A 64 -16.56 10.01 13.41
CA GLU A 64 -16.79 11.17 12.53
C GLU A 64 -15.75 11.22 11.39
N TYR A 65 -15.46 10.06 10.79
CA TYR A 65 -14.47 9.97 9.72
C TYR A 65 -15.04 10.48 8.40
N ASP A 66 -15.04 11.81 8.28
CA ASP A 66 -15.43 12.62 7.11
C ASP A 66 -14.26 13.57 6.75
N PRO A 67 -13.23 13.08 6.05
CA PRO A 67 -12.00 13.85 5.84
C PRO A 67 -12.20 15.03 4.89
N GLU A 68 -11.85 16.24 5.34
CA GLU A 68 -11.81 17.47 4.55
C GLU A 68 -10.37 18.06 4.50
N PRO A 69 -9.45 17.49 3.68
CA PRO A 69 -8.08 17.97 3.63
C PRO A 69 -8.01 19.41 3.10
N PRO A 70 -7.32 20.35 3.79
CA PRO A 70 -7.22 21.74 3.35
C PRO A 70 -6.31 21.95 2.12
N PHE A 71 -5.60 20.90 1.68
CA PHE A 71 -4.66 20.93 0.56
C PHE A 71 -4.81 19.69 -0.32
N ASN A 72 -4.53 19.83 -1.62
CA ASN A 72 -4.57 18.72 -2.61
C ASN A 72 -3.20 18.03 -2.83
N SER A 73 -2.38 17.94 -1.79
CA SER A 73 -0.99 17.43 -1.88
C SER A 73 -0.81 16.03 -1.26
N GLY A 74 -1.91 15.31 -1.01
CA GLY A 74 -1.87 13.98 -0.37
C GLY A 74 -1.41 12.85 -1.27
N SER A 75 -1.27 13.08 -2.58
CA SER A 75 -0.82 12.09 -3.57
C SER A 75 0.18 12.71 -4.54
N PRO A 76 1.26 12.01 -4.93
CA PRO A 76 2.16 12.49 -5.97
C PRO A 76 1.48 12.61 -7.35
N LEU A 77 0.28 12.04 -7.53
CA LEU A 77 -0.50 12.16 -8.75
C LEU A 77 -1.27 13.49 -8.85
N THR A 78 -1.49 14.18 -7.71
CA THR A 78 -2.26 15.43 -7.66
C THR A 78 -1.46 16.61 -7.11
N ALA A 79 -0.40 16.35 -6.36
CA ALA A 79 0.48 17.37 -5.80
C ALA A 79 1.29 18.09 -6.89
N ASP A 80 1.77 19.29 -6.57
CA ASP A 80 2.74 20.03 -7.38
C ASP A 80 4.01 19.17 -7.64
N PRO A 81 4.44 18.98 -8.90
CA PRO A 81 5.64 18.20 -9.22
C PRO A 81 6.92 18.65 -8.50
N ASP A 82 7.10 19.96 -8.28
CA ASP A 82 8.27 20.48 -7.57
C ASP A 82 8.21 20.08 -6.08
N LEU A 83 7.01 20.09 -5.49
CA LEU A 83 6.79 19.59 -4.13
C LEU A 83 7.04 18.08 -4.05
N VAL A 84 6.62 17.31 -5.05
CA VAL A 84 6.91 15.86 -5.14
C VAL A 84 8.41 15.60 -5.20
N ALA A 85 9.16 16.39 -5.97
CA ALA A 85 10.62 16.28 -6.04
C ALA A 85 11.28 16.56 -4.69
N VAL A 86 10.81 17.59 -3.97
CA VAL A 86 11.27 17.91 -2.60
C VAL A 86 10.95 16.76 -1.64
N ALA A 87 9.72 16.24 -1.65
CA ALA A 87 9.31 15.13 -0.80
C ALA A 87 10.09 13.84 -1.09
N THR A 88 10.36 13.56 -2.36
CA THR A 88 11.17 12.40 -2.79
C THR A 88 12.59 12.50 -2.24
N LYS A 89 13.23 13.67 -2.36
CA LYS A 89 14.56 13.92 -1.81
C LYS A 89 14.58 13.81 -0.28
N PHE A 90 13.53 14.31 0.38
CA PHE A 90 13.38 14.21 1.83
C PHE A 90 13.28 12.74 2.29
N MET A 91 12.59 11.90 1.52
CA MET A 91 12.39 10.47 1.85
C MET A 91 13.54 9.57 1.38
N ALA A 92 14.45 10.05 0.52
CA ALA A 92 15.54 9.25 -0.04
C ALA A 92 16.41 8.51 1.00
N PRO A 93 16.81 9.11 2.15
CA PRO A 93 17.62 8.39 3.14
C PRO A 93 16.94 7.15 3.72
N LEU A 94 15.60 7.18 3.87
CA LEU A 94 14.85 6.00 4.29
C LEU A 94 14.96 4.88 3.24
N LEU A 95 14.84 5.23 1.97
CA LEU A 95 14.93 4.26 0.88
C LEU A 95 16.31 3.65 0.75
N ASP A 96 17.35 4.48 0.87
CA ASP A 96 18.73 4.01 0.82
C ASP A 96 19.06 3.08 1.98
N ALA A 97 18.47 3.30 3.15
CA ALA A 97 18.62 2.43 4.31
C ALA A 97 17.86 1.10 4.17
N VAL A 98 16.65 1.12 3.59
CA VAL A 98 15.78 -0.05 3.49
C VAL A 98 16.13 -0.94 2.31
N ARG A 99 16.53 -0.37 1.17
CA ARG A 99 16.83 -1.09 -0.07
C ARG A 99 17.79 -2.29 0.08
N PRO A 100 18.96 -2.18 0.75
CA PRO A 100 19.87 -3.31 0.88
C PRO A 100 19.33 -4.44 1.76
N VAL A 101 18.45 -4.12 2.72
CA VAL A 101 17.79 -5.14 3.56
C VAL A 101 16.77 -5.94 2.76
N LEU A 102 16.08 -5.29 1.82
CA LEU A 102 15.05 -5.94 1.01
C LEU A 102 15.64 -6.76 -0.15
N SER A 103 16.82 -6.42 -0.67
CA SER A 103 17.35 -7.06 -1.88
C SER A 103 17.74 -8.54 -1.73
N GLU A 104 18.18 -9.00 -0.55
CA GLU A 104 18.54 -10.42 -0.39
C GLU A 104 17.33 -11.34 -0.13
N PRO A 105 16.43 -11.03 0.82
CA PRO A 105 15.29 -11.89 1.11
C PRO A 105 14.19 -11.84 0.04
N ALA A 106 14.07 -10.73 -0.70
CA ALA A 106 13.03 -10.57 -1.70
C ALA A 106 13.22 -11.48 -2.92
N VAL A 107 14.47 -11.71 -3.34
CA VAL A 107 14.78 -12.62 -4.45
C VAL A 107 14.40 -14.05 -4.08
N GLU A 108 14.67 -14.47 -2.85
CA GLU A 108 14.34 -15.80 -2.35
C GLU A 108 12.82 -15.98 -2.23
N LEU A 109 12.10 -14.99 -1.70
CA LEU A 109 10.64 -15.01 -1.60
C LEU A 109 9.95 -15.07 -2.98
N CYS A 110 10.46 -14.30 -3.95
CA CYS A 110 9.93 -14.25 -5.31
C CYS A 110 10.19 -15.56 -6.09
N ALA A 111 11.30 -16.24 -5.81
CA ALA A 111 11.57 -17.57 -6.34
C ALA A 111 10.58 -18.62 -5.77
N MET A 112 10.30 -18.56 -4.46
CA MET A 112 9.37 -19.49 -3.80
C MET A 112 7.92 -19.35 -4.27
N THR A 113 7.45 -18.12 -4.54
CA THR A 113 6.08 -17.90 -5.04
C THR A 113 5.91 -18.40 -6.47
N THR A 114 6.93 -18.24 -7.32
CA THR A 114 6.93 -18.77 -8.70
C THR A 114 6.84 -20.30 -8.71
N GLU A 115 7.56 -20.98 -7.81
CA GLU A 115 7.48 -22.43 -7.64
C GLU A 115 6.10 -22.87 -7.11
N ALA A 116 5.54 -22.17 -6.13
CA ALA A 116 4.22 -22.47 -5.57
C ALA A 116 3.10 -22.29 -6.62
N GLU A 117 3.13 -21.22 -7.42
CA GLU A 117 2.16 -21.01 -8.50
C GLU A 117 2.29 -22.06 -9.61
N ALA A 118 3.51 -22.48 -9.96
CA ALA A 118 3.72 -23.54 -10.95
C ALA A 118 3.15 -24.89 -10.46
N VAL A 119 3.30 -25.20 -9.17
CA VAL A 119 2.71 -26.39 -8.55
C VAL A 119 1.18 -26.32 -8.54
N LEU A 120 0.61 -25.13 -8.31
CA LEU A 120 -0.85 -24.92 -8.32
C LEU A 120 -1.45 -24.98 -9.74
N ARG A 121 -0.73 -24.53 -10.78
CA ARG A 121 -1.16 -24.58 -12.19
C ARG A 121 -0.95 -25.95 -12.87
N GLY A 122 -0.18 -26.84 -12.25
CA GLY A 122 0.08 -28.21 -12.73
C GLY A 122 -0.85 -29.29 -12.14
N ARG A 123 -1.86 -28.90 -11.36
CA ARG A 123 -2.92 -29.76 -10.81
C ARG A 123 -4.27 -29.34 -11.39
#